data_AF-A0A522W5J9-F1
#
_entry.id   AF-A0A522W5J9-F1
#
_cell.length_a   1.000
_cell.length_b   1.000
_cell.length_c   1.000
_cell.angle_alpha   90.00
_cell.angle_beta   90.00
_cell.angle_gamma   90.00
#
_symmetry.space_group_name_H-M   'P 1'
#
loop_
_entity.id
_entity.type
_entity.pdbx_description
1 polymer ?
#
loop_
_entity_poly.entity_id
_entity_poly.type
_entity_poly.pdbx_seq_one_letter_code
_entity_poly.pdbx_strand_id
1 'polypeptide(L)' 'MMLYSLLALAYAFLYLPIVVMVIFSFNASRLVTVWGGFSTKWYGE' A
#
# COMPACT_ATOMS: atom_id res chain seq x y z
N MET A 1 3.37 -15.38 -24.20
CA MET A 1 3.84 -14.03 -23.81
C MET A 1 2.68 -13.16 -23.34
N MET A 2 1.65 -12.92 -24.18
CA MET A 2 0.48 -12.09 -23.83
C MET A 2 -0.30 -12.53 -22.57
N LEU A 3 -0.51 -13.84 -22.37
CA LEU A 3 -1.20 -14.37 -21.19
C LEU A 3 -0.50 -14.01 -19.87
N TYR A 4 0.82 -14.14 -19.82
CA TYR A 4 1.61 -13.81 -18.63
C TYR A 4 1.53 -12.32 -18.28
N SER A 5 1.52 -11.44 -19.30
CA SER A 5 1.35 -10.00 -19.10
C SER A 5 -0.03 -9.66 -18.52
N LEU A 6 -1.10 -10.31 -19.01
CA LEU A 6 -2.45 -10.11 -18.48
C LEU A 6 -2.59 -10.62 -17.04
N LEU A 7 -2.01 -11.79 -16.73
CA LEU A 7 -1.94 -12.32 -15.37
C LEU A 7 -1.18 -11.37 -14.43
N ALA A 8 -0.03 -10.85 -14.87
CA ALA A 8 0.75 -9.90 -14.09
C ALA A 8 -0.03 -8.60 -13.81
N LEU A 9 -0.73 -8.05 -14.81
CA LEU A 9 -1.58 -6.86 -14.63
C LEU A 9 -2.76 -7.13 -13.70
N ALA A 10 -3.40 -8.29 -13.81
CA ALA A 10 -4.51 -8.68 -12.93
C ALA A 10 -4.03 -8.77 -11.47
N TYR A 11 -2.91 -9.47 -11.22
CA TYR A 11 -2.33 -9.52 -9.88
C TYR A 11 -1.88 -8.14 -9.38
N ALA A 12 -1.22 -7.35 -10.22
CA ALA A 12 -0.82 -6.00 -9.85
C ALA A 12 -2.02 -5.14 -9.43
N PHE A 13 -3.12 -5.18 -10.18
CA PHE A 13 -4.35 -4.47 -9.84
C PHE A 13 -4.93 -4.93 -8.49
N LEU A 14 -4.95 -6.24 -8.23
CA LEU A 14 -5.45 -6.79 -6.97
C LEU A 14 -4.58 -6.39 -5.76
N TYR A 15 -3.26 -6.39 -5.92
CA TYR A 15 -2.32 -6.11 -4.84
C TYR A 15 -2.01 -4.62 -4.65
N LEU A 16 -2.14 -3.79 -5.68
CA LEU A 16 -1.87 -2.35 -5.60
C LEU A 16 -2.62 -1.65 -4.44
N PRO A 17 -3.94 -1.81 -4.24
CA PRO A 17 -4.63 -1.14 -3.12
C PRO A 17 -4.17 -1.65 -1.75
N ILE A 18 -3.79 -2.94 -1.65
CA ILE A 18 -3.24 -3.52 -0.42
C ILE A 18 -1.87 -2.91 -0.13
N VAL A 19 -1.01 -2.79 -1.14
CA VAL A 19 0.30 -2.13 -1.01
C VAL A 19 0.16 -0.68 -0.61
N VAL A 20 -0.81 0.05 -1.18
CA VAL A 20 -1.12 1.44 -0.79
C VAL A 20 -1.51 1.49 0.70
N MET A 21 -2.39 0.59 1.16
CA MET A 21 -2.76 0.49 2.58
C MET A 21 -1.55 0.20 3.47
N VAL A 22 -0.66 -0.71 3.06
CA VAL A 22 0.59 -1.03 3.78
C VAL A 22 1.52 0.17 3.83
N ILE A 23 1.65 0.96 2.76
CA ILE A 23 2.49 2.17 2.78
C ILE A 23 1.90 3.21 3.74
N PHE A 24 0.59 3.45 3.66
CA PHE A 24 -0.08 4.42 4.51
C PHE A 24 -0.21 3.99 5.98
N SER A 25 -0.14 2.70 6.30
CA SER A 25 -0.10 2.25 7.70
C SER A 25 1.17 2.69 8.42
N PHE A 26 2.23 3.02 7.68
CA PHE A 26 3.43 3.64 8.24
C PHE A 26 3.35 5.17 8.34
N ASN A 27 2.23 5.80 7.98
CA ASN A 27 2.09 7.25 8.10
C ASN A 27 1.93 7.65 9.59
N ALA A 28 2.81 8.53 10.08
CA ALA A 28 2.68 9.07 11.43
C ALA A 28 1.44 9.96 11.61
N SER A 29 0.90 10.52 10.52
CA SER A 29 -0.32 11.34 10.50
C SER A 29 -1.57 10.45 10.53
N ARG A 30 -2.63 10.93 11.19
CA ARG A 30 -3.97 10.30 11.16
C ARG A 30 -4.75 10.63 9.87
N LEU A 31 -4.29 11.60 9.08
CA LEU A 31 -4.91 11.99 7.81
C LEU A 31 -4.12 11.39 6.64
N VAL A 32 -4.79 10.61 5.78
CA VAL A 32 -4.16 9.97 4.61
C VAL A 32 -3.65 10.96 3.55
N THR A 33 -4.18 12.18 3.53
CA THR A 33 -3.76 13.24 2.59
C THR A 33 -2.51 13.98 3.04
N VAL A 34 -2.07 13.79 4.29
CA VAL A 34 -0.90 14.46 4.87
C VAL A 34 0.12 13.40 5.25
N TRP A 35 1.30 13.44 4.62
CA TRP A 35 2.40 12.55 5.00
C TRP A 35 3.13 13.08 6.24
N GLY A 36 2.95 12.41 7.38
CA GLY A 36 3.56 12.77 8.66
C GLY A 36 4.96 12.19 8.87
N GLY A 37 5.53 11.50 7.88
CA GLY A 37 6.76 10.71 8.02
C GLY A 37 6.48 9.24 8.34
N PHE A 38 7.54 8.43 8.31
CA PHE A 38 7.48 6.98 8.58
C PHE A 38 7.38 6.72 10.09
N SER A 39 6.46 5.86 10.52
CA SER A 39 6.27 5.46 11.91
C SER A 39 5.66 4.06 12.03
N THR A 40 6.08 3.31 13.04
CA THR A 40 5.49 2.02 13.41
C THR A 40 4.62 2.09 14.67
N LYS A 41 4.33 3.30 15.16
CA LYS A 41 3.69 3.51 16.48
C LYS A 41 2.33 2.82 16.64
N TRP A 42 1.59 2.64 15.55
CA TRP A 42 0.26 2.01 15.54
C TRP A 42 0.29 0.49 15.75
N TYR A 43 1.46 -0.15 15.60
CA TYR A 43 1.60 -1.60 15.79
C TYR A 43 1.87 -2.00 17.24
N GLY A 44 2.19 -1.03 18.11
CA GLY A 44 2.52 -1.25 19.52
C GLY A 44 1.48 -0.68 20.51
N GLU A 45 0.38 -0.12 20.00
CA GLU A 45 -0.86 0.06 20.78
C GLU A 45 -1.52 -1.30 21.01
#